data_AF-A0AAE3DFY5-F1
#
_entry.id   AF-A0AAE3DFY5-F1
#
_cell.length_a   1.000
_cell.length_b   1.000
_cell.length_c   1.000
_cell.angle_alpha   90.00
_cell.angle_beta   90.00
_cell.angle_gamma   90.00
#
_symmetry.space_group_name_H-M   'P 1'
#
loop_
_entity.id
_entity.type
_entity.pdbx_description
1 polymer ?
#
loop_
_entity_poly.entity_id
_entity_poly.type
_entity_poly.pdbx_seq_one_letter_code
_entity_poly.pdbx_strand_id
1 'polypeptide(L)'
;MKCGKCSASCPSFNEMDIKPHQFVSYVLNDDIESLVNSKSLWKCLSCFACIERCPRDVKPGKLIDAARQLVVRQRGEAYLTPDEIPELLDPDLPQQLLVSAFRRYRR
;
A
#
# COMPACT_ATOMS: atom_id res chain seq x y z
N MET A 1 -23.12 7.86 8.15
CA MET A 1 -22.66 7.37 9.47
C MET A 1 -21.40 6.54 9.29
N LYS A 2 -20.32 6.80 10.05
CA LYS A 2 -19.05 6.04 10.02
C LYS A 2 -19.04 5.08 11.22
N CYS A 3 -19.02 3.76 10.99
CA CYS A 3 -19.20 2.76 12.06
C CYS A 3 -17.90 2.21 12.69
N GLY A 4 -16.73 2.48 12.12
CA GLY A 4 -15.43 2.08 12.71
C GLY A 4 -15.05 0.59 12.64
N LYS A 5 -15.95 -0.31 12.19
CA LYS A 5 -15.71 -1.78 12.23
C LYS A 5 -14.49 -2.26 11.45
N CYS A 6 -14.15 -1.58 10.35
CA CYS A 6 -12.94 -1.81 9.58
C CYS A 6 -11.66 -1.53 10.38
N SER A 7 -11.67 -0.52 11.25
CA SER A 7 -10.56 -0.22 12.15
C SER A 7 -10.45 -1.20 13.31
N ALA A 8 -11.58 -1.58 13.92
CA ALA A 8 -11.60 -2.61 14.97
C ALA A 8 -11.11 -3.98 14.47
N SER A 9 -11.23 -4.25 13.17
CA SER A 9 -10.78 -5.52 12.56
C SER A 9 -9.33 -5.48 12.04
N CYS A 10 -8.68 -4.31 12.05
CA CYS A 10 -7.35 -4.15 11.47
C CYS A 10 -6.26 -4.58 12.47
N PRO A 11 -5.44 -5.59 12.16
CA PRO A 11 -4.35 -6.02 13.06
C PRO A 11 -3.31 -4.91 13.27
N SER A 12 -3.03 -4.13 12.23
CA SER A 12 -2.05 -3.03 12.26
C SER A 12 -2.65 -1.70 12.69
N PHE A 13 -3.82 -1.69 13.31
CA PHE A 13 -4.53 -0.46 13.68
C PHE A 13 -3.64 0.51 14.47
N ASN A 14 -2.87 0.02 15.44
CA ASN A 14 -2.03 0.87 16.30
C ASN A 14 -0.86 1.52 15.57
N GLU A 15 -0.39 0.94 14.47
CA GLU A 15 0.74 1.46 13.70
C GLU A 15 0.34 2.46 12.60
N MET A 16 -0.96 2.61 12.36
CA MET A 16 -1.51 3.51 11.33
C MET A 16 -1.75 4.91 11.91
N ASP A 17 -1.29 5.94 11.22
CA ASP A 17 -1.63 7.35 11.47
C ASP A 17 -3.03 7.72 10.93
N ILE A 18 -3.40 7.23 9.74
CA ILE A 18 -4.75 7.30 9.17
C ILE A 18 -5.41 5.94 9.30
N LYS A 19 -6.52 5.85 10.03
CA LYS A 19 -7.17 4.58 10.32
C LYS A 19 -8.06 4.11 9.16
N PRO A 20 -8.34 2.80 9.03
CA PRO A 20 -9.18 2.28 7.95
C PRO A 20 -10.56 2.91 7.78
N HIS A 21 -11.22 3.31 8.87
CA HIS A 21 -12.51 3.98 8.80
C HIS A 21 -12.44 5.42 8.24
N GLN A 22 -11.24 6.00 8.18
CA GLN A 22 -11.00 7.35 7.68
C GLN A 22 -10.66 7.36 6.18
N PHE A 23 -10.12 6.29 5.60
CA PHE A 23 -9.68 6.23 4.19
C PHE A 23 -10.73 6.77 3.21
N VAL A 24 -11.99 6.35 3.37
CA VAL A 24 -13.11 6.82 2.52
C VAL A 24 -13.30 8.33 2.59
N SER A 25 -13.04 8.93 3.76
CA SER A 25 -13.19 10.37 3.96
C SER A 25 -12.14 11.15 3.18
N TYR A 26 -10.88 10.69 3.19
CA TYR A 26 -9.81 11.30 2.42
C TYR A 26 -10.11 11.24 0.92
N VAL A 27 -10.56 10.08 0.43
CA VAL A 27 -10.94 9.93 -0.99
C VAL A 27 -12.14 10.81 -1.37
N LEU A 28 -13.19 10.86 -0.55
CA LEU A 28 -14.38 11.68 -0.84
C LEU A 28 -14.11 13.19 -0.76
N ASN A 29 -13.11 13.60 0.01
CA ASN A 29 -12.70 14.99 0.15
C ASN A 29 -11.61 15.39 -0.86
N ASP A 30 -11.27 14.50 -1.80
CA ASP A 30 -10.19 14.69 -2.77
C ASP A 30 -8.80 14.94 -2.15
N ASP A 31 -8.62 14.56 -0.87
CA ASP A 31 -7.37 14.68 -0.12
C ASP A 31 -6.53 13.40 -0.29
N ILE A 32 -6.18 13.12 -1.54
CA ILE A 32 -5.37 11.94 -1.91
C ILE A 32 -3.93 12.12 -1.46
N GLU A 33 -3.41 13.35 -1.48
CA GLU A 33 -2.03 13.68 -1.12
C GLU A 33 -1.71 13.27 0.33
N SER A 34 -2.59 13.59 1.29
CA SER A 34 -2.40 13.16 2.68
C SER A 34 -2.43 11.65 2.82
N LEU A 35 -3.25 10.95 2.02
CA LEU A 35 -3.36 9.49 2.07
C LEU A 35 -2.12 8.79 1.51
N VAL A 36 -1.52 9.30 0.42
CA VAL A 36 -0.30 8.73 -0.19
C VAL A 36 0.95 9.02 0.63
N ASN A 37 0.99 10.14 1.36
CA ASN A 37 2.11 10.49 2.25
C ASN A 37 2.00 9.88 3.65
N SER A 38 0.90 9.18 3.95
CA SER A 38 0.65 8.57 5.24
C SER A 38 1.46 7.30 5.47
N LYS A 39 1.91 7.09 6.71
CA LYS A 39 2.58 5.83 7.12
C LYS A 39 1.66 4.62 6.94
N SER A 40 0.35 4.85 7.02
CA SER A 40 -0.71 3.83 6.91
C SER A 40 -0.69 3.10 5.58
N LEU A 41 -0.17 3.73 4.53
CA LEU A 41 0.03 3.13 3.20
C LEU A 41 0.83 1.83 3.28
N TRP A 42 1.89 1.83 4.08
CA TRP A 42 2.82 0.71 4.21
C TRP A 42 2.54 -0.17 5.43
N LYS A 43 1.65 0.28 6.33
CA LYS A 43 1.18 -0.52 7.47
C LYS A 43 -0.02 -1.41 7.15
N CYS A 44 -0.72 -1.17 6.04
CA CYS A 44 -1.81 -2.04 5.62
C CYS A 44 -1.27 -3.38 5.09
N LEU A 45 -1.55 -4.46 5.83
CA LEU A 45 -1.13 -5.84 5.51
C LEU A 45 -1.88 -6.49 4.33
N SER A 46 -2.85 -5.79 3.73
CA SER A 46 -3.69 -6.34 2.65
C SER A 46 -4.37 -7.67 3.02
N CYS A 47 -4.73 -7.86 4.30
CA CYS A 47 -5.42 -9.07 4.78
C CYS A 47 -6.93 -9.08 4.49
N PHE A 48 -7.47 -7.96 3.99
CA PHE A 48 -8.86 -7.76 3.58
C PHE A 48 -9.96 -8.01 4.65
N ALA A 49 -9.60 -8.24 5.92
CA ALA A 49 -10.58 -8.38 7.01
C ALA A 49 -11.56 -7.19 7.12
N CYS A 50 -11.12 -5.98 6.78
CA CYS A 50 -11.96 -4.78 6.77
C CYS A 50 -13.03 -4.77 5.68
N ILE A 51 -12.85 -5.54 4.60
CA ILE A 51 -13.80 -5.70 3.50
C ILE A 51 -14.85 -6.73 3.91
N GLU A 52 -14.40 -7.93 4.30
CA GLU A 52 -15.26 -9.05 4.67
C GLU A 52 -16.23 -8.72 5.81
N ARG A 53 -15.79 -7.92 6.78
CA ARG A 53 -16.60 -7.56 7.95
C ARG A 53 -17.44 -6.30 7.77
N CYS A 54 -17.40 -5.66 6.60
CA CYS A 54 -18.11 -4.40 6.40
C CYS A 54 -19.61 -4.65 6.18
N PRO A 55 -20.50 -4.13 7.05
CA PRO A 55 -21.95 -4.30 6.89
C PRO A 55 -22.54 -3.43 5.77
N ARG A 56 -21.71 -2.67 5.04
CA ARG A 56 -22.12 -1.69 4.04
C ARG A 56 -21.39 -1.87 2.70
N ASP A 57 -20.68 -3.00 2.52
CA ASP A 57 -19.83 -3.31 1.36
C ASP A 57 -18.84 -2.20 0.96
N VAL A 58 -18.35 -1.44 1.95
CA VAL A 58 -17.26 -0.49 1.74
C VAL A 58 -15.95 -1.28 1.67
N LYS A 59 -15.02 -0.83 0.81
CA LYS A 59 -13.77 -1.55 0.53
C LYS A 59 -12.52 -0.74 0.93
N PRO A 60 -12.31 -0.38 2.23
CA PRO A 60 -11.19 0.47 2.64
C PRO A 60 -9.82 -0.13 2.26
N GLY A 61 -9.67 -1.46 2.36
CA GLY A 61 -8.45 -2.15 1.95
C GLY A 61 -8.10 -1.94 0.48
N LYS A 62 -9.10 -1.82 -0.41
CA LYS A 62 -8.86 -1.50 -1.83
C LYS A 62 -8.50 -0.03 -2.05
N LEU A 63 -9.03 0.89 -1.23
CA LEU A 63 -8.70 2.31 -1.33
C LEU A 63 -7.24 2.58 -0.98
N ILE A 64 -6.76 2.03 0.13
CA ILE A 64 -5.36 2.20 0.53
C ILE A 64 -4.39 1.47 -0.42
N ASP A 65 -4.80 0.33 -0.98
CA ASP A 65 -4.01 -0.35 -2.02
C ASP A 65 -3.95 0.46 -3.32
N ALA A 66 -5.07 1.08 -3.74
CA ALA A 66 -5.07 2.00 -4.87
C ALA A 66 -4.16 3.22 -4.63
N ALA A 67 -4.21 3.83 -3.44
CA ALA A 67 -3.29 4.90 -3.06
C ALA A 67 -1.82 4.44 -3.12
N ARG A 68 -1.54 3.20 -2.69
CA ARG A 68 -0.19 2.63 -2.76
C ARG A 68 0.27 2.44 -4.20
N GLN A 69 -0.63 2.02 -5.08
CA GLN A 69 -0.36 1.91 -6.51
C GLN A 69 -0.09 3.27 -7.15
N LEU A 70 -0.70 4.36 -6.67
CA LEU A 70 -0.38 5.71 -7.17
C LEU A 70 1.09 6.06 -6.88
N VAL A 71 1.57 5.77 -5.67
CA VAL A 71 2.99 6.00 -5.29
C VAL A 71 3.91 5.10 -6.11
N VAL A 72 3.67 3.79 -6.14
CA VAL A 72 4.54 2.83 -6.86
C VAL A 72 4.59 3.10 -8.37
N ARG A 73 3.52 3.65 -8.96
CA ARG A 73 3.45 3.96 -10.40
C ARG A 73 3.93 5.36 -10.76
N GLN A 74 4.33 6.19 -9.79
CA GLN A 74 4.93 7.48 -10.13
C GLN A 74 6.17 7.24 -11.00
N ARG A 75 6.16 7.83 -12.19
CA ARG A 75 7.25 7.69 -13.16
C ARG A 75 8.53 8.28 -12.57
N GLY A 76 9.61 7.50 -12.58
CA GLY A 76 10.93 7.92 -12.08
C GLY A 76 11.26 7.44 -10.67
N GLU A 77 10.31 6.84 -9.95
CA GLU A 77 10.50 6.31 -8.59
C GLU A 77 10.85 4.80 -8.59
N ALA A 78 11.55 4.33 -9.63
CA ALA A 78 12.06 2.96 -9.62
C ALA A 78 13.18 2.88 -8.56
N TYR A 79 12.99 2.02 -7.55
CA TYR A 79 14.01 1.82 -6.52
C TYR A 79 15.33 1.26 -7.09
N LEU A 80 15.24 0.53 -8.21
CA LEU A 80 16.38 -0.03 -8.93
C LEU A 80 16.05 -0.11 -10.43
N THR A 81 16.94 0.39 -11.27
CA THR A 81 16.86 0.24 -12.73
C THR A 81 17.62 -1.00 -13.21
N PRO A 82 17.25 -1.58 -14.37
CA PRO A 82 17.96 -2.73 -14.91
C PRO A 82 19.45 -2.48 -15.18
N ASP A 83 19.80 -1.24 -15.48
CA ASP A 83 21.16 -0.84 -15.83
C ASP A 83 22.09 -0.79 -14.60
N GLU A 84 21.53 -0.64 -13.39
CA GLU A 84 22.25 -0.67 -12.12
C GLU A 84 22.51 -2.10 -11.60
N ILE A 85 21.82 -3.12 -12.13
CA ILE A 85 21.97 -4.52 -11.66
C ILE A 85 23.41 -5.03 -11.74
N PRO A 86 24.13 -4.89 -12.88
CA PRO A 86 25.40 -5.59 -13.07
C PRO A 86 26.43 -5.25 -12.00
N GLU A 87 26.36 -4.02 -11.47
CA GLU A 87 27.25 -3.51 -10.41
C GLU A 87 26.89 -4.07 -9.02
N LEU A 88 25.68 -4.59 -8.85
CA LEU A 88 25.15 -5.12 -7.58
C LEU A 88 25.11 -6.66 -7.56
N LEU A 89 25.55 -7.33 -8.62
CA LEU A 89 25.55 -8.79 -8.71
C LEU A 89 26.68 -9.39 -7.85
N ASP A 90 26.26 -10.07 -6.79
CA ASP A 90 27.11 -10.91 -5.94
C ASP A 90 26.89 -12.40 -6.32
N PRO A 91 27.94 -13.27 -6.36
CA PRO A 91 27.78 -14.70 -6.62
C PRO A 91 26.82 -15.43 -5.67
N ASP A 92 26.70 -14.95 -4.42
CA ASP A 92 25.80 -15.49 -3.40
C ASP A 92 24.39 -14.91 -3.50
N LEU A 93 24.14 -13.99 -4.44
CA LEU A 93 22.84 -13.35 -4.62
C LEU A 93 21.80 -14.35 -5.17
N PRO A 94 20.71 -14.63 -4.45
CA PRO A 94 19.69 -15.54 -4.96
C PRO A 94 18.96 -14.90 -6.14
N GLN A 95 18.82 -15.64 -7.25
CA GLN A 95 18.10 -15.16 -8.45
C GLN A 95 16.67 -14.71 -8.16
N GLN A 96 16.02 -15.27 -7.13
CA GLN A 96 14.70 -14.85 -6.67
C GLN A 96 14.65 -13.37 -6.25
N LEU A 97 15.74 -12.85 -5.70
CA LEU A 97 15.85 -11.45 -5.29
C LEU A 97 15.80 -10.52 -6.50
N LEU A 98 16.56 -10.84 -7.56
CA LEU A 98 16.55 -10.09 -8.82
C LEU A 98 15.13 -10.05 -9.42
N VAL A 99 14.47 -11.20 -9.53
CA VAL A 99 13.10 -11.27 -10.06
C VAL A 99 12.12 -10.47 -9.21
N SER A 100 12.25 -10.52 -7.88
CA SER A 100 11.39 -9.78 -6.96
C SER A 100 11.56 -8.25 -7.08
N ALA A 101 12.78 -7.77 -7.29
CA ALA A 101 13.08 -6.37 -7.50
C ALA A 101 12.44 -5.87 -8.80
N PHE A 102 12.64 -6.55 -9.93
CA PHE A 102 12.07 -6.12 -11.21
C PHE A 102 10.55 -6.19 -11.27
N ARG A 103 9.93 -7.20 -10.65
CA ARG A 103 8.47 -7.36 -10.65
C ARG A 103 7.76 -6.17 -9.99
N ARG A 104 8.41 -5.50 -9.04
CA ARG A 104 7.80 -4.41 -8.25
C ARG A 104 7.96 -3.03 -8.89
N TYR A 105 9.03 -2.82 -9.65
CA TYR A 105 9.42 -1.48 -10.14
C TYR A 105 9.40 -1.32 -11.66
N ARG A 106 9.18 -2.39 -12.44
CA ARG A 106 9.15 -2.34 -13.91
C ARG A 106 7.72 -2.56 -14.43
N ARG A 107 7.12 -1.53 -15.03
CA ARG A 107 5.94 -1.65 -15.88
C ARG A 107 6.04 -0.72 -17.09
#